data_AF-A0A2V6WEQ4-F1
#
_entry.id   AF-A0A2V6WEQ4-F1
#
_cell.length_a   1.000
_cell.length_b   1.000
_cell.length_c   1.000
_cell.angle_alpha   90.00
_cell.angle_beta   90.00
_cell.angle_gamma   90.00
#
_symmetry.space_group_name_H-M   'P 1'
#
loop_
_entity.id
_entity.type
_entity.pdbx_description
1 polymer ?
#
loop_
_entity_poly.entity_id
_entity_poly.type
_entity_poly.pdbx_seq_one_letter_code
_entity_poly.pdbx_strand_id
1 'polypeptide(L)' 'MIDPEAGVTACPLLTTYVANWRWDFTMYMAYAQMVVYRDGAEVGKAVYDAAGGGGRFDKWINADEKVRELVNQLFPG' A
#
# COMPACT_ATOMS: atom_id res chain seq x y z
N MET A 1 18.22 -1.83 5.68
CA MET A 1 17.63 -0.86 4.72
C MET A 1 18.27 -1.17 3.37
N ILE A 2 17.49 -1.53 2.36
CA ILE A 2 18.02 -1.89 1.03
C ILE A 2 18.35 -0.62 0.24
N ASP A 3 19.30 -0.70 -0.69
CA ASP A 3 19.57 0.39 -1.64
C ASP A 3 18.31 0.64 -2.50
N PRO A 4 17.83 1.89 -2.64
CA PRO A 4 16.65 2.20 -3.45
C PRO A 4 16.77 1.80 -4.94
N GLU A 5 17.99 1.61 -5.46
CA GLU A 5 18.23 1.14 -6.83
C GLU A 5 18.39 -0.39 -6.91
N ALA A 6 18.37 -1.11 -5.78
CA ALA A 6 18.47 -2.55 -5.78
C ALA A 6 17.23 -3.20 -6.41
N GLY A 7 17.45 -4.16 -7.32
CA GLY A 7 16.38 -4.95 -7.93
C GLY A 7 15.65 -5.85 -6.95
N VAL A 8 14.47 -6.34 -7.36
CA VAL A 8 13.58 -7.15 -6.50
C VAL A 8 14.15 -8.48 -6.01
N THR A 9 15.27 -8.93 -6.57
CA THR A 9 15.99 -10.16 -6.18
C THR A 9 17.06 -9.92 -5.10
N ALA A 10 17.34 -8.66 -4.74
CA ALA A 10 18.39 -8.32 -3.77
C ALA A 10 18.03 -8.70 -2.32
N CYS A 11 16.76 -9.02 -2.04
CA CYS A 11 16.29 -9.50 -0.75
C CYS A 11 15.37 -10.72 -0.93
N PRO A 12 15.54 -11.78 -0.10
CA PRO A 12 14.67 -12.96 -0.15
C PRO A 12 13.19 -12.64 0.09
N LEU A 13 12.91 -11.57 0.84
CA LEU A 13 11.58 -11.01 1.03
C LEU A 13 11.67 -9.49 0.90
N LEU A 14 10.98 -8.93 -0.09
CA LEU A 14 10.92 -7.50 -0.36
C LEU A 14 9.47 -7.05 -0.42
N THR A 15 9.14 -5.94 0.23
CA THR A 15 7.82 -5.31 0.10
C THR A 15 7.98 -3.92 -0.46
N THR A 16 7.29 -3.62 -1.57
CA THR A 16 7.21 -2.27 -2.12
C THR A 16 5.90 -1.62 -1.69
N TYR A 17 5.94 -0.36 -1.29
CA TYR A 17 4.77 0.42 -0.90
C TYR A 17 4.71 1.73 -1.68
N VAL A 18 3.58 1.98 -2.33
CA VAL A 18 3.28 3.24 -3.03
C VAL A 18 1.98 3.81 -2.49
N ALA A 19 1.98 5.09 -2.12
CA ALA A 19 0.79 5.79 -1.67
C ALA A 19 0.64 7.14 -2.37
N ASN A 20 -0.57 7.44 -2.83
CA ASN A 20 -0.93 8.74 -3.37
C ASN A 20 -1.83 9.46 -2.38
N TRP A 21 -1.42 10.66 -2.01
CA TRP A 21 -2.16 11.55 -1.13
C TRP A 21 -2.82 12.66 -1.93
N ARG A 22 -4.01 13.07 -1.50
CA ARG A 22 -4.75 14.17 -2.09
C ARG A 22 -5.17 15.16 -1.00
N TRP A 23 -5.37 16.38 -1.46
CA TRP A 23 -5.77 17.52 -0.66
C TRP A 23 -7.07 18.06 -1.27
N ASP A 24 -8.20 17.73 -0.64
CA ASP A 24 -9.52 18.31 -0.97
C ASP A 24 -10.18 18.69 0.36
N PHE A 25 -9.83 19.86 0.89
CA PHE A 25 -10.15 20.37 2.24
C PHE A 25 -9.47 19.66 3.41
N THR A 26 -9.03 18.41 3.24
CA THR A 26 -8.10 17.71 4.13
C THR A 26 -7.07 16.94 3.36
N MET A 27 -6.01 16.53 4.03
CA MET A 27 -5.15 15.46 3.56
C MET A 27 -5.84 14.10 3.73
N TYR A 28 -5.87 13.31 2.67
CA TYR A 28 -6.34 11.93 2.71
C TYR A 28 -5.54 11.06 1.75
N MET A 29 -5.42 9.78 2.08
CA MET A 29 -4.80 8.79 1.21
C MET A 29 -5.83 8.41 0.13
N ALA A 30 -5.56 8.75 -1.12
CA ALA A 30 -6.45 8.46 -2.24
C ALA A 30 -6.19 7.09 -2.86
N TYR A 31 -4.95 6.61 -2.76
CA TYR A 31 -4.54 5.30 -3.27
C TYR A 31 -3.38 4.76 -2.45
N ALA A 32 -3.35 3.45 -2.24
CA ALA A 32 -2.19 2.75 -1.73
C ALA A 32 -2.06 1.38 -2.38
N GLN A 33 -0.83 0.96 -2.64
CA GLN A 33 -0.49 -0.36 -3.15
C GLN A 33 0.69 -0.92 -2.39
N MET A 34 0.55 -2.17 -1.96
CA MET A 34 1.61 -2.98 -1.40
C MET A 34 1.80 -4.22 -2.27
N VAL A 35 3.05 -4.52 -2.61
CA VAL A 35 3.42 -5.74 -3.34
C VAL A 35 4.55 -6.43 -2.57
N VAL A 36 4.37 -7.72 -2.32
CA VAL A 36 5.35 -8.57 -1.65
C VAL A 36 6.00 -9.46 -2.70
N TYR A 37 7.32 -9.43 -2.73
CA TYR A 37 8.16 -10.28 -3.55
C TYR A 37 8.91 -11.26 -2.66
N ARG A 38 8.95 -12.52 -3.07
CA ARG A 38 9.81 -13.55 -2.50
C ARG A 38 10.77 -14.02 -3.59
N ASP A 39 12.06 -13.89 -3.34
CA ASP A 39 13.10 -14.25 -4.30
C ASP A 39 12.88 -13.63 -5.70
N GLY A 40 12.38 -12.38 -5.72
CA GLY A 40 12.04 -11.64 -6.94
C GLY A 40 10.69 -11.98 -7.59
N ALA A 41 9.98 -13.01 -7.13
CA ALA A 41 8.64 -13.34 -7.61
C ALA A 41 7.56 -12.64 -6.76
N GLU A 42 6.57 -12.02 -7.40
CA GLU A 42 5.39 -11.48 -6.71
C GLU A 42 4.63 -12.64 -6.04
N VAL A 43 4.46 -12.56 -4.72
CA VAL A 43 3.74 -13.56 -3.91
C VAL A 43 2.49 -13.01 -3.23
N GLY A 44 2.29 -11.69 -3.27
CA GLY A 44 1.11 -11.06 -2.70
C GLY A 44 0.99 -9.60 -3.11
N LYS A 45 -0.25 -9.14 -3.24
CA LYS A 45 -0.57 -7.76 -3.59
C LYS A 45 -1.85 -7.30 -2.90
N ALA A 46 -1.80 -6.12 -2.31
CA ALA A 46 -2.95 -5.48 -1.70
C ALA A 46 -3.07 -4.05 -2.24
N VAL A 47 -4.28 -3.64 -2.59
CA VAL A 47 -4.57 -2.33 -3.19
C VAL A 47 -5.74 -1.68 -2.48
N TYR A 48 -5.57 -0.41 -2.15
CA TYR A 48 -6.62 0.49 -1.69
C TYR A 48 -6.78 1.61 -2.72
N ASP A 49 -8.01 1.84 -3.17
CA ASP A 49 -8.36 2.90 -4.11
C ASP A 49 -9.63 3.62 -3.64
N ALA A 50 -9.49 4.90 -3.32
CA ALA A 50 -10.57 5.79 -2.91
C ALA A 50 -10.86 6.89 -3.94
N ALA A 51 -10.34 6.77 -5.17
CA ALA A 51 -10.57 7.74 -6.24
C ALA A 51 -12.00 7.68 -6.81
N GLY A 52 -12.74 6.57 -6.59
CA GLY A 52 -14.12 6.37 -7.04
C GLY A 52 -15.15 6.54 -5.93
N GLY A 53 -15.75 7.73 -5.79
CA GLY A 53 -16.90 7.93 -4.89
C GLY A 53 -17.01 9.34 -4.32
N GLY A 54 -17.48 10.30 -5.12
CA GLY A 54 -17.88 11.62 -4.62
C GLY A 54 -19.06 11.47 -3.66
N GLY A 55 -18.81 11.54 -2.34
CA GLY A 55 -19.86 11.49 -1.31
C GLY A 55 -19.62 10.51 -0.17
N ARG A 56 -18.54 9.73 -0.21
CA ARG A 56 -18.17 8.77 0.84
C ARG A 56 -17.34 9.46 1.94
N PHE A 57 -17.99 9.84 3.05
CA PHE A 57 -17.31 10.36 4.27
C PHE A 57 -16.41 9.32 4.95
N ASP A 58 -16.42 8.09 4.45
CA ASP A 58 -15.43 7.05 4.68
C ASP A 58 -14.09 7.29 3.94
N LYS A 59 -13.93 8.38 3.16
CA LYS A 59 -12.61 8.79 2.64
C LYS A 59 -11.65 9.36 3.70
N TRP A 60 -12.17 9.63 4.90
CA TRP A 60 -11.43 10.18 6.05
C TRP A 60 -10.96 9.09 7.02
N ILE A 61 -10.81 7.87 6.51
CA ILE A 61 -10.28 6.75 7.29
C ILE A 61 -8.79 6.99 7.55
N ASN A 62 -8.36 6.66 8.76
CA ASN A 62 -6.98 6.77 9.17
C ASN A 62 -6.08 5.92 8.24
N ALA A 63 -5.05 6.54 7.65
CA ALA A 63 -4.17 5.85 6.71
C ALA A 63 -3.44 4.66 7.35
N ASP A 64 -3.11 4.74 8.65
CA ASP A 64 -2.50 3.63 9.39
C ASP A 64 -3.43 2.42 9.46
N GLU A 65 -4.74 2.64 9.63
CA GLU A 65 -5.73 1.58 9.64
C GLU A 65 -5.82 0.90 8.27
N LYS A 66 -5.83 1.68 7.19
CA LYS A 66 -5.82 1.12 5.83
C LYS A 66 -4.54 0.38 5.51
N VAL A 67 -3.39 0.89 5.92
CA VAL A 67 -2.12 0.19 5.80
C VAL A 67 -2.15 -1.14 6.57
N ARG A 68 -2.67 -1.18 7.80
CA ARG A 68 -2.84 -2.42 8.57
C ARG A 68 -3.75 -3.41 7.88
N GLU A 69 -4.85 -2.95 7.29
CA GLU A 69 -5.75 -3.79 6.49
C GLU A 69 -5.01 -4.43 5.31
N LEU A 70 -4.23 -3.64 4.55
CA LEU A 70 -3.43 -4.15 3.44
C LEU A 70 -2.36 -5.16 3.90
N VAL A 71 -1.69 -4.88 5.02
CA VAL A 71 -0.70 -5.81 5.60
C VAL A 71 -1.36 -7.11 6.04
N ASN A 72 -2.52 -7.05 6.69
CA ASN A 72 -3.27 -8.25 7.12
C ASN A 72 -3.74 -9.09 5.92
N GLN A 73 -4.07 -8.48 4.78
CA GLN A 73 -4.39 -9.21 3.55
C GLN A 73 -3.18 -9.98 3.00
N LEU A 74 -1.98 -9.43 3.17
CA LEU A 74 -0.73 -10.03 2.69
C LEU A 74 -0.16 -11.09 3.63
N PHE A 75 -0.32 -10.89 4.94
CA PHE A 75 0.22 -11.74 5.99
C PHE A 75 -0.86 -12.02 7.04
N PRO A 76 -1.84 -12.89 6.76
CA PRO A 76 -2.86 -13.24 7.72
C PRO A 76 -2.25 -14.03 8.89
N GLY A 77 -2.47 -13.54 10.12
CA GLY A 77 -1.99 -14.13 11.37
C GLY A 77 -2.81 -13.66 12.55
#